data_AF-A0A2D4EQV1-F1
#
_entry.id   AF-A0A2D4EQV1-F1
#
_cell.length_a   1.000
_cell.length_b   1.000
_cell.length_c   1.000
_cell.angle_alpha   90.00
_cell.angle_beta   90.00
_cell.angle_gamma   90.00
#
_symmetry.space_group_name_H-M   'P 1'
#
loop_
_entity.id
_entity.type
_entity.pdbx_description
1 polymer ?
#
loop_
_entity_poly.entity_id
_entity_poly.type
_entity_poly.pdbx_seq_one_letter_code
_entity_poly.pdbx_strand_id
1 'polypeptide(L)'
;AKTVVQTLTAFFASADVVITMEHTPTWCKNNRGQNVLVEECEKHIIVEEAKQIWSKMKTLGPTQEMAHRMTHDGYLKLWQLQKPSLSKYDAILVDEAQDCTPAVMDIVLSQTCGVILVGDPHQQIYTFRGAVNSLMNVPHSRIFYLTQSFRFGSEIAYVGATLLDVCKKVRNKILVGNNQESDVSGVGVEGKVARLCRTNQTVFEDAVNVTGGDSPAKIHLLGGLKAFGLETIHDLWKLLHPELKLEIKDFFIKRWAEKGLASIKDYAEKAEDKQLEAKIEIVEKYRERIPELVKRISQCHVLDPKDADYILGTVHKAKGMEFDTVQVAGDFVSLFTWPYLGRLPRGLSAVPESVPEDEWNLLYVAVTRAKKRLFISRFLADILKVAKEYYVRFELTEDVCKNMSLCCSEQHCCNSIPADSLLIPKRINFVYADGTKTPEGLLCHSCAVWTLGPITQLIGSPMAEQDAACPLENIELPPV
;
A
#
# COMPACT_ATOMS: atom_id res chain seq x y z
N ALA A 1 20.53 20.39 10.51
CA ALA A 1 20.27 20.29 9.04
C ALA A 1 18.98 19.53 8.71
N LYS A 2 18.87 18.20 8.91
CA LYS A 2 17.65 17.45 8.57
C LYS A 2 16.41 17.94 9.31
N THR A 3 16.50 18.10 10.63
CA THR A 3 15.43 18.64 11.48
C THR A 3 14.97 20.03 11.04
N VAL A 4 15.90 20.87 10.57
CA VAL A 4 15.61 22.20 10.00
C VAL A 4 14.82 22.09 8.70
N VAL A 5 15.21 21.19 7.79
CA VAL A 5 14.47 20.94 6.54
C VAL A 5 13.07 20.39 6.83
N GLN A 6 12.93 19.46 7.79
CA GLN A 6 11.63 18.97 8.25
C GLN A 6 10.77 20.09 8.83
N THR A 7 11.37 20.99 9.61
CA THR A 7 10.69 22.16 10.20
C THR A 7 10.20 23.12 9.11
N LEU A 8 11.02 23.40 8.09
CA LEU A 8 10.61 24.20 6.94
C LEU A 8 9.48 23.54 6.16
N THR A 9 9.57 22.22 5.93
CA THR A 9 8.54 21.47 5.20
C THR A 9 7.21 21.49 5.95
N ALA A 10 7.24 21.29 7.27
CA ALA A 10 6.05 21.41 8.13
C ALA A 10 5.45 22.82 8.07
N PHE A 11 6.29 23.86 8.10
CA PHE A 11 5.84 25.25 7.96
C PHE A 11 5.25 25.55 6.58
N PHE A 12 5.82 25.02 5.51
CA PHE A 12 5.27 25.20 4.16
C PHE A 12 3.91 24.53 3.99
N ALA A 13 3.67 23.42 4.70
CA ALA A 13 2.39 22.74 4.71
C ALA A 13 1.36 23.37 5.66
N SER A 14 1.77 24.10 6.71
CA SER A 14 0.85 24.64 7.73
C SER A 14 0.12 25.91 7.28
N ALA A 15 -0.95 26.27 7.99
CA ALA A 15 -1.64 27.56 7.82
C ALA A 15 -0.91 28.74 8.51
N ASP A 16 0.12 28.45 9.33
CA ASP A 16 0.73 29.43 10.23
C ASP A 16 1.48 30.54 9.50
N VAL A 17 1.45 31.76 10.05
CA VAL A 17 2.10 32.92 9.43
C VAL A 17 3.63 32.92 9.69
N VAL A 18 4.06 32.27 10.76
CA VAL A 18 5.45 32.27 11.23
C VAL A 18 5.91 30.86 11.61
N ILE A 19 7.22 30.63 11.55
CA ILE A 19 7.83 29.37 12.01
C ILE A 19 7.85 29.37 13.54
N THR A 20 7.21 28.35 14.12
CA THR A 20 7.06 28.11 15.56
C THR A 20 7.67 26.79 15.99
N MET A 21 7.76 26.53 17.29
CA MET A 21 8.23 25.25 17.84
C MET A 21 7.34 24.06 17.47
N GLU A 22 6.05 24.28 17.17
CA GLU A 22 5.13 23.22 16.77
C GLU A 22 5.50 22.58 15.42
N HIS A 23 6.24 23.32 14.59
CA HIS A 23 6.76 22.81 13.32
C HIS A 23 7.98 21.89 13.49
N THR A 24 8.60 21.87 14.66
CA THR A 24 9.77 21.04 14.91
C THR A 24 9.37 19.60 15.20
N PRO A 25 10.15 18.60 14.74
CA PRO A 25 9.88 17.21 15.07
C PRO A 25 9.97 16.99 16.58
N THR A 26 9.09 16.13 17.12
CA THR A 26 9.14 15.77 18.54
C THR A 26 10.29 14.80 18.84
N TRP A 27 10.58 13.91 17.89
CA TRP A 27 11.63 12.92 17.99
C TRP A 27 12.59 13.07 16.81
N CYS A 28 13.89 12.94 17.06
CA CYS A 28 14.90 12.88 16.02
C CYS A 28 15.87 11.73 16.30
N LYS A 29 16.57 11.23 15.26
CA LYS A 29 17.69 10.33 15.50
C LYS A 29 18.95 11.11 15.83
N ASN A 30 19.61 10.73 16.93
CA ASN A 30 20.93 11.25 17.25
C ASN A 30 22.01 10.64 16.32
N ASN A 31 23.26 11.09 16.45
CA ASN A 31 24.40 10.58 15.67
C ASN A 31 24.69 9.08 15.84
N ARG A 32 24.06 8.43 16.83
CA ARG A 32 24.15 6.99 17.10
C ARG A 32 22.93 6.22 16.56
N GLY A 33 22.05 6.88 15.79
CA GLY A 33 20.86 6.28 15.21
C GLY A 33 19.72 6.02 16.19
N GLN A 34 19.81 6.51 17.43
CA GLN A 34 18.78 6.33 18.45
C GLN A 34 17.74 7.44 18.37
N ASN A 35 16.45 7.08 18.41
CA ASN A 35 15.37 8.05 18.53
C ASN A 35 15.45 8.72 19.91
N VAL A 36 15.71 10.01 19.92
CA VAL A 36 15.75 10.85 21.12
C VAL A 36 14.70 11.95 21.01
N LEU A 37 14.18 12.37 22.16
CA LEU A 37 13.27 13.50 22.24
C LEU A 37 14.05 14.78 21.92
N VAL A 38 13.50 15.63 21.07
CA VAL A 38 14.11 16.95 20.78
C VAL A 38 13.81 17.87 21.96
N GLU A 39 14.87 18.26 22.69
CA GLU A 39 14.75 19.15 23.83
C GLU A 39 14.28 20.55 23.41
N GLU A 40 13.62 21.27 24.32
CA GLU A 40 13.04 22.58 24.03
C GLU A 40 14.09 23.63 23.62
N CYS A 41 15.30 23.55 24.18
CA CYS A 41 16.44 24.38 23.79
C CYS A 41 16.90 24.08 22.34
N GLU A 42 16.89 22.81 21.93
CA GLU A 42 17.25 22.39 20.58
C GLU A 42 16.18 22.82 19.57
N LYS A 43 14.90 22.72 19.95
CA LYS A 43 13.77 23.25 19.14
C LYS A 43 13.95 24.74 18.85
N HIS A 44 14.39 25.54 19.82
CA HIS A 44 14.67 26.96 19.62
C HIS A 44 15.77 27.18 18.58
N ILE A 45 16.88 26.45 18.67
CA ILE A 45 17.98 26.54 17.70
C ILE A 45 17.50 26.17 16.30
N ILE A 46 16.74 25.07 16.17
CA ILE A 46 16.19 24.60 14.89
C ILE A 46 15.27 25.65 14.26
N VAL A 47 14.39 26.27 15.06
CA VAL A 47 13.47 27.31 14.59
C VAL A 47 14.24 28.54 14.10
N GLU A 48 15.27 28.99 14.82
CA GLU A 48 16.07 30.14 14.42
C GLU A 48 16.86 29.87 13.13
N GLU A 49 17.47 28.69 12.99
CA GLU A 49 18.10 28.26 11.73
C GLU A 49 17.08 28.21 10.58
N ALA A 50 15.89 27.65 10.82
CA ALA A 50 14.83 27.57 9.81
C ALA A 50 14.39 28.97 9.36
N LYS A 51 14.20 29.92 10.30
CA LYS A 51 13.87 31.32 9.98
C LYS A 51 14.95 32.00 9.15
N GLN A 52 16.23 31.77 9.46
CA GLN A 52 17.33 32.31 8.68
C GLN A 52 17.33 31.77 7.24
N ILE A 53 17.17 30.46 7.07
CA ILE A 53 17.07 29.84 5.75
C ILE A 53 15.87 30.38 4.99
N TRP A 54 14.69 30.45 5.62
CA TRP A 54 13.49 31.00 5.01
C TRP A 54 13.67 32.46 4.57
N SER A 55 14.32 33.28 5.38
CA SER A 55 14.66 34.66 5.03
C SER A 55 15.54 34.72 3.78
N LYS A 56 16.59 33.89 3.73
CA LYS A 56 17.48 33.80 2.56
C LYS A 56 16.75 33.31 1.32
N MET A 57 15.88 32.30 1.44
CA MET A 57 15.09 31.76 0.32
C MET A 57 14.22 32.81 -0.37
N LYS A 58 13.73 33.81 0.37
CA LYS A 58 12.91 34.91 -0.18
C LYS A 58 13.71 35.95 -0.95
N THR A 59 15.04 35.95 -0.84
CA THR A 59 15.89 36.94 -1.50
C THR A 59 15.94 36.65 -3.01
N LEU A 60 15.61 37.65 -3.84
CA LEU A 60 15.59 37.53 -5.31
C LEU A 60 17.00 37.56 -5.96
N GLY A 61 18.04 37.14 -5.24
CA GLY A 61 19.43 37.14 -5.70
C GLY A 61 19.92 35.75 -6.13
N PRO A 62 20.93 35.66 -7.00
CA PRO A 62 21.55 34.37 -7.35
C PRO A 62 22.22 33.77 -6.11
N THR A 63 21.84 32.54 -5.77
CA THR A 63 22.48 31.75 -4.71
C THR A 63 23.18 30.53 -5.30
N GLN A 64 24.42 30.31 -4.88
CA GLN A 64 25.16 29.08 -5.21
C GLN A 64 24.75 27.91 -4.31
N GLU A 65 24.21 28.19 -3.12
CA GLU A 65 23.82 27.17 -2.15
C GLU A 65 22.41 26.64 -2.45
N MET A 66 22.31 25.33 -2.68
CA MET A 66 21.02 24.68 -2.97
C MET A 66 20.01 24.80 -1.82
N ALA A 67 20.47 24.81 -0.57
CA ALA A 67 19.62 24.92 0.62
C ALA A 67 18.86 26.25 0.71
N HIS A 68 19.24 27.25 -0.10
CA HIS A 68 18.60 28.57 -0.15
C HIS A 68 17.73 28.76 -1.39
N ARG A 69 17.59 27.74 -2.25
CA ARG A 69 16.72 27.82 -3.43
C ARG A 69 15.27 27.70 -3.01
N MET A 70 14.41 28.53 -3.61
CA MET A 70 12.97 28.43 -3.41
C MET A 70 12.44 27.09 -3.93
N THR A 71 11.64 26.40 -3.12
CA THR A 71 10.99 25.13 -3.47
C THR A 71 9.56 25.38 -3.96
N HIS A 72 8.91 24.35 -4.52
CA HIS A 72 7.52 24.44 -4.93
C HIS A 72 6.58 24.77 -3.76
N ASP A 73 6.77 24.11 -2.62
CA ASP A 73 5.98 24.36 -1.42
C ASP A 73 6.32 25.74 -0.80
N GLY A 74 7.57 26.19 -0.95
CA GLY A 74 8.00 27.49 -0.43
C GLY A 74 7.32 28.68 -1.11
N TYR A 75 7.22 28.70 -2.45
CA TYR A 75 6.50 29.80 -3.11
C TYR A 75 4.99 29.67 -2.94
N LEU A 76 4.45 28.45 -2.80
CA LEU A 76 3.04 28.24 -2.46
C LEU A 76 2.75 28.83 -1.08
N LYS A 77 3.64 28.62 -0.12
CA LYS A 77 3.58 29.26 1.20
C LYS A 77 3.64 30.79 1.09
N LEU A 78 4.52 31.35 0.26
CA LEU A 78 4.54 32.81 0.01
C LEU A 78 3.19 33.31 -0.51
N TRP A 79 2.57 32.57 -1.42
CA TRP A 79 1.26 32.93 -1.95
C TRP A 79 0.18 32.86 -0.86
N GLN A 80 0.16 31.81 -0.02
CA GLN A 80 -0.74 31.72 1.14
C GLN A 80 -0.58 32.93 2.07
N LEU A 81 0.66 33.31 2.39
CA LEU A 81 0.95 34.45 3.27
C LEU A 81 0.51 35.80 2.67
N GLN A 82 0.38 35.92 1.35
CA GLN A 82 -0.15 37.11 0.69
C GLN A 82 -1.67 37.27 0.85
N LYS A 83 -2.38 36.24 1.36
CA LYS A 83 -3.84 36.21 1.50
C LYS A 83 -4.54 36.56 0.17
N PRO A 84 -4.37 35.72 -0.86
CA PRO A 84 -4.84 36.04 -2.19
C PRO A 84 -6.36 36.13 -2.21
N SER A 85 -6.90 37.11 -2.94
CA SER A 85 -8.34 37.23 -3.19
C SER A 85 -8.69 36.57 -4.51
N LEU A 86 -9.52 35.54 -4.45
CA LEU A 86 -10.10 34.83 -5.59
C LEU A 86 -11.54 35.31 -5.87
N SER A 87 -11.90 36.51 -5.41
CA SER A 87 -13.23 37.12 -5.52
C SER A 87 -13.80 37.25 -6.94
N LYS A 88 -12.96 37.12 -7.96
CA LYS A 88 -13.38 37.09 -9.37
C LYS A 88 -14.11 35.79 -9.77
N TYR A 89 -14.11 34.77 -8.92
CA TYR A 89 -14.77 33.50 -9.16
C TYR A 89 -16.00 33.36 -8.27
N ASP A 90 -17.09 32.84 -8.85
CA ASP A 90 -18.33 32.56 -8.09
C ASP A 90 -18.24 31.28 -7.26
N ALA A 91 -17.38 30.35 -7.69
CA ALA A 91 -17.15 29.11 -6.99
C ALA A 91 -15.72 28.57 -7.19
N ILE A 92 -15.25 27.79 -6.21
CA ILE A 92 -13.99 27.04 -6.24
C ILE A 92 -14.31 25.56 -6.07
N LEU A 93 -13.84 24.74 -7.01
CA LEU A 93 -13.94 23.28 -6.95
C LEU A 93 -12.54 22.73 -6.67
N VAL A 94 -12.40 22.01 -5.57
CA VAL A 94 -11.16 21.34 -5.20
C VAL A 94 -11.36 19.84 -5.31
N ASP A 95 -10.62 19.22 -6.21
CA ASP A 95 -10.54 17.77 -6.32
C ASP A 95 -9.41 17.23 -5.43
N GLU A 96 -9.47 15.94 -5.07
CA GLU A 96 -8.52 15.28 -4.16
C GLU A 96 -8.25 16.08 -2.87
N ALA A 97 -9.28 16.69 -2.30
CA ALA A 97 -9.18 17.60 -1.17
C ALA A 97 -8.59 16.96 0.11
N GLN A 98 -8.60 15.63 0.21
CA GLN A 98 -7.91 14.90 1.29
C GLN A 98 -6.38 15.04 1.23
N ASP A 99 -5.79 15.31 0.06
CA ASP A 99 -4.35 15.48 -0.10
C ASP A 99 -3.91 16.95 0.01
N CYS A 100 -4.85 17.87 0.22
CA CYS A 100 -4.53 19.28 0.43
C CYS A 100 -3.80 19.48 1.76
N THR A 101 -2.74 20.30 1.73
CA THR A 101 -2.08 20.76 2.96
C THR A 101 -2.94 21.85 3.63
N PRO A 102 -2.78 22.05 4.96
CA PRO A 102 -3.41 23.17 5.65
C PRO A 102 -3.16 24.53 4.99
N ALA A 103 -1.99 24.76 4.39
CA ALA A 103 -1.67 25.98 3.64
C ALA A 103 -2.61 26.20 2.44
N VAL A 104 -2.87 25.15 1.65
CA VAL A 104 -3.80 25.22 0.51
C VAL A 104 -5.23 25.42 1.02
N MET A 105 -5.59 24.72 2.09
CA MET A 105 -6.93 24.81 2.67
C MET A 105 -7.21 26.20 3.24
N ASP A 106 -6.22 26.86 3.85
CA ASP A 106 -6.32 28.25 4.31
C ASP A 106 -6.59 29.23 3.16
N ILE A 107 -5.93 29.04 2.01
CA ILE A 107 -6.21 29.83 0.80
C ILE A 107 -7.64 29.61 0.32
N VAL A 108 -8.11 28.36 0.25
CA VAL A 108 -9.44 28.04 -0.31
C VAL A 108 -10.56 28.48 0.63
N LEU A 109 -10.44 28.22 1.93
CA LEU A 109 -11.51 28.49 2.91
C LEU A 109 -11.60 29.96 3.31
N SER A 110 -10.57 30.77 3.04
CA SER A 110 -10.61 32.22 3.26
C SER A 110 -11.38 32.99 2.16
N GLN A 111 -11.86 32.31 1.12
CA GLN A 111 -12.58 32.94 0.02
C GLN A 111 -14.06 33.13 0.35
N THR A 112 -14.67 34.18 -0.21
CA THR A 112 -16.09 34.53 0.00
C THR A 112 -17.05 33.82 -0.94
N CYS A 113 -16.52 33.14 -1.96
CA CYS A 113 -17.29 32.44 -2.98
C CYS A 113 -17.70 31.02 -2.54
N GLY A 114 -18.54 30.34 -3.32
CA GLY A 114 -18.95 28.97 -3.00
C GLY A 114 -17.77 27.99 -3.10
N VAL A 115 -17.56 27.15 -2.10
CA VAL A 115 -16.48 26.14 -2.12
C VAL A 115 -17.07 24.73 -2.16
N ILE A 116 -16.62 23.93 -3.12
CA ILE A 116 -16.97 22.52 -3.26
C ILE A 116 -15.68 21.69 -3.14
N LEU A 117 -15.61 20.87 -2.10
CA LEU A 117 -14.49 19.96 -1.87
C LEU A 117 -14.93 18.54 -2.24
N VAL A 118 -14.17 17.89 -3.11
CA VAL A 118 -14.37 16.50 -3.53
C VAL A 118 -13.13 15.71 -3.16
N GLY A 119 -13.35 14.49 -2.66
CA GLY A 119 -12.25 13.58 -2.34
C GLY A 119 -12.69 12.42 -1.46
N ASP A 120 -11.73 11.54 -1.16
CA ASP A 120 -11.94 10.36 -0.33
C ASP A 120 -10.92 10.32 0.83
N PRO A 121 -11.35 10.56 2.08
CA PRO A 121 -10.49 10.47 3.27
C PRO A 121 -9.72 9.16 3.39
N HIS A 122 -10.21 8.06 2.80
CA HIS A 122 -9.60 6.74 2.85
C HIS A 122 -8.61 6.49 1.70
N GLN A 123 -8.47 7.44 0.77
CA GLN A 123 -7.45 7.43 -0.28
C GLN A 123 -6.31 8.42 -0.02
N GLN A 124 -6.23 8.99 1.19
CA GLN A 124 -5.12 9.85 1.57
C GLN A 124 -3.84 9.03 1.76
N ILE A 125 -2.84 9.28 0.91
CA ILE A 125 -1.55 8.54 0.94
C ILE A 125 -0.32 9.46 0.82
N TYR A 126 -0.52 10.79 0.93
CA TYR A 126 0.55 11.79 0.81
C TYR A 126 0.88 12.48 2.15
N THR A 127 0.60 11.85 3.28
CA THR A 127 0.89 12.38 4.63
C THR A 127 2.36 12.73 4.82
N PHE A 128 3.29 12.02 4.14
CA PHE A 128 4.72 12.35 4.13
C PHE A 128 5.05 13.73 3.54
N ARG A 129 4.13 14.36 2.81
CA ARG A 129 4.23 15.73 2.30
C ARG A 129 3.57 16.78 3.22
N GLY A 130 3.09 16.36 4.39
CA GLY A 130 2.37 17.24 5.31
C GLY A 130 0.89 17.43 4.94
N ALA A 131 0.34 16.60 4.05
CA ALA A 131 -1.11 16.53 3.86
C ALA A 131 -1.77 16.01 5.16
N VAL A 132 -2.82 16.67 5.59
CA VAL A 132 -3.64 16.27 6.75
C VAL A 132 -5.03 15.97 6.22
N ASN A 133 -5.73 14.96 6.79
CA ASN A 133 -7.06 14.55 6.33
C ASN A 133 -8.10 15.65 6.56
N SER A 134 -8.03 16.67 5.70
CA SER A 134 -8.71 17.93 5.90
C SER A 134 -10.21 17.76 5.69
N LEU A 135 -10.62 16.85 4.80
CA LEU A 135 -12.01 16.55 4.52
C LEU A 135 -12.85 16.22 5.76
N MET A 136 -12.26 15.59 6.78
CA MET A 136 -12.99 15.20 7.99
C MET A 136 -13.23 16.37 8.94
N ASN A 137 -12.35 17.38 8.93
CA ASN A 137 -12.32 18.46 9.91
C ASN A 137 -12.69 19.82 9.32
N VAL A 138 -12.81 19.93 8.00
CA VAL A 138 -13.17 21.17 7.34
C VAL A 138 -14.63 21.52 7.62
N PRO A 139 -14.92 22.77 8.03
CA PRO A 139 -16.29 23.26 8.17
C PRO A 139 -17.05 23.13 6.86
N HIS A 140 -18.25 22.56 6.90
CA HIS A 140 -19.08 22.31 5.72
C HIS A 140 -20.54 22.63 6.02
N SER A 141 -21.24 23.18 5.03
CA SER A 141 -22.68 23.42 5.13
C SER A 141 -23.50 22.17 4.79
N ARG A 142 -22.99 21.32 3.88
CA ARG A 142 -23.62 20.08 3.42
C ARG A 142 -22.55 19.04 3.11
N ILE A 143 -22.82 17.76 3.42
CA ILE A 143 -22.02 16.62 2.99
C ILE A 143 -22.90 15.69 2.15
N PHE A 144 -22.33 15.21 1.04
CA PHE A 144 -22.92 14.18 0.21
C PHE A 144 -21.96 13.00 0.11
N TYR A 145 -22.48 11.78 0.17
CA TYR A 145 -21.68 10.56 0.05
C TYR A 145 -21.98 9.90 -1.30
N LEU A 146 -20.94 9.71 -2.10
CA LEU A 146 -21.00 8.93 -3.34
C LEU A 146 -20.54 7.51 -3.02
N THR A 147 -21.49 6.63 -2.69
CA THR A 147 -21.21 5.26 -2.23
C THR A 147 -21.07 4.26 -3.37
N GLN A 148 -21.68 4.53 -4.53
CA GLN A 148 -21.64 3.64 -5.68
C GLN A 148 -20.40 3.89 -6.55
N SER A 149 -19.59 2.85 -6.71
CA SER A 149 -18.46 2.83 -7.65
C SER A 149 -18.97 2.56 -9.06
N PHE A 150 -18.55 3.39 -10.02
CA PHE A 150 -18.73 3.11 -11.46
C PHE A 150 -17.54 2.35 -12.07
N ARG A 151 -16.52 2.05 -11.26
CA ARG A 151 -15.25 1.46 -11.73
C ARG A 151 -15.26 -0.06 -11.71
N PHE A 152 -15.86 -0.66 -10.68
CA PHE A 152 -15.79 -2.08 -10.35
C PHE A 152 -17.12 -2.64 -9.84
N GLY A 153 -17.28 -3.96 -10.00
CA GLY A 153 -18.44 -4.72 -9.56
C GLY A 153 -18.45 -5.02 -8.06
N SER A 154 -19.46 -5.76 -7.64
CA SER A 154 -19.75 -6.06 -6.23
C SER A 154 -18.63 -6.84 -5.51
N GLU A 155 -17.93 -7.75 -6.18
CA GLU A 155 -16.89 -8.56 -5.53
C GLU A 155 -15.69 -7.71 -5.09
N ILE A 156 -15.20 -6.82 -5.97
CA ILE A 156 -14.11 -5.89 -5.64
C ILE A 156 -14.59 -4.86 -4.60
N ALA A 157 -15.83 -4.37 -4.74
CA ALA A 157 -16.41 -3.44 -3.77
C ALA A 157 -16.51 -4.05 -2.37
N TYR A 158 -16.86 -5.33 -2.28
CA TYR A 158 -16.91 -6.07 -1.03
C TYR A 158 -15.54 -6.11 -0.37
N VAL A 159 -14.48 -6.48 -1.11
CA VAL A 159 -13.11 -6.48 -0.57
C VAL A 159 -12.72 -5.08 -0.08
N GLY A 160 -13.00 -4.02 -0.84
CA GLY A 160 -12.75 -2.64 -0.42
C GLY A 160 -13.53 -2.23 0.82
N ALA A 161 -14.82 -2.58 0.91
CA ALA A 161 -15.67 -2.28 2.05
C ALA A 161 -15.23 -3.04 3.31
N THR A 162 -14.82 -4.31 3.18
CA THR A 162 -14.30 -5.11 4.28
C THR A 162 -13.00 -4.53 4.84
N LEU A 163 -12.12 -4.01 3.98
CA LEU A 163 -10.93 -3.30 4.45
C LEU A 163 -11.29 -2.07 5.29
N LEU A 164 -12.27 -1.28 4.85
CA LEU A 164 -12.73 -0.10 5.58
C LEU A 164 -13.38 -0.47 6.92
N ASP A 165 -14.18 -1.52 6.98
CA ASP A 165 -14.80 -1.97 8.23
C ASP A 165 -13.77 -2.57 9.20
N VAL A 166 -13.03 -3.60 8.77
CA VAL A 166 -12.11 -4.34 9.65
C VAL A 166 -10.95 -3.45 10.09
N CYS A 167 -10.30 -2.75 9.14
CA CYS A 167 -9.06 -2.02 9.42
C CYS A 167 -9.28 -0.60 9.92
N LYS A 168 -10.38 0.05 9.50
CA LYS A 168 -10.66 1.46 9.81
C LYS A 168 -11.94 1.69 10.60
N LYS A 169 -12.69 0.63 10.96
CA LYS A 169 -13.95 0.70 11.74
C LYS A 169 -15.03 1.56 11.07
N VAL A 170 -15.01 1.65 9.72
CA VAL A 170 -15.96 2.44 8.93
C VAL A 170 -17.14 1.55 8.52
N ARG A 171 -18.25 1.62 9.27
CA ARG A 171 -19.41 0.70 9.10
C ARG A 171 -20.61 1.29 8.37
N ASN A 172 -20.77 2.62 8.40
CA ASN A 172 -22.00 3.29 7.95
C ASN A 172 -21.85 4.00 6.59
N LYS A 173 -20.73 3.78 5.89
CA LYS A 173 -20.40 4.39 4.59
C LYS A 173 -19.94 3.28 3.64
N ILE A 174 -20.91 2.51 3.15
CA ILE A 174 -20.62 1.28 2.41
C ILE A 174 -20.25 1.64 0.98
N LEU A 175 -19.07 1.21 0.55
CA LEU A 175 -18.67 1.18 -0.86
C LEU A 175 -19.49 0.09 -1.56
N VAL A 176 -20.27 0.49 -2.56
CA VAL A 176 -21.14 -0.40 -3.34
C VAL A 176 -20.61 -0.48 -4.76
N GLY A 177 -20.46 -1.70 -5.30
CA GLY A 177 -20.08 -1.91 -6.69
C GLY A 177 -21.20 -1.54 -7.66
N ASN A 178 -20.87 -1.34 -8.93
CA ASN A 178 -21.90 -1.28 -9.97
C ASN A 178 -22.36 -2.70 -10.37
N ASN A 179 -23.22 -2.77 -11.38
CA ASN A 179 -23.77 -4.02 -11.90
C ASN A 179 -22.82 -4.78 -12.83
N GLN A 180 -21.56 -4.34 -12.99
CA GLN A 180 -20.63 -5.03 -13.87
C GLN A 180 -20.06 -6.26 -13.19
N GLU A 181 -19.75 -7.30 -13.97
CA GLU A 181 -19.06 -8.46 -13.44
C GLU A 181 -17.64 -8.08 -13.01
N SER A 182 -17.28 -8.52 -11.81
CA SER A 182 -15.92 -8.44 -11.27
C SER A 182 -15.54 -9.78 -10.70
N ASP A 183 -14.24 -10.10 -10.74
CA ASP A 183 -13.69 -11.35 -10.21
C ASP A 183 -12.59 -11.08 -9.18
N VAL A 184 -12.64 -11.80 -8.06
CA VAL A 184 -11.57 -11.81 -7.06
C VAL A 184 -10.86 -13.17 -6.93
N SER A 185 -11.32 -14.21 -7.64
CA SER A 185 -10.81 -15.58 -7.50
C SER A 185 -9.39 -15.77 -8.03
N GLY A 186 -8.98 -14.95 -9.01
CA GLY A 186 -7.67 -15.08 -9.67
C GLY A 186 -7.56 -16.27 -10.62
N VAL A 187 -8.67 -16.98 -10.89
CA VAL A 187 -8.70 -18.15 -11.78
C VAL A 187 -8.86 -17.72 -13.24
N GLY A 188 -8.13 -18.39 -14.15
CA GLY A 188 -8.35 -18.22 -15.61
C GLY A 188 -8.09 -16.80 -16.10
N VAL A 189 -7.08 -16.14 -15.52
CA VAL A 189 -6.72 -14.78 -15.93
C VAL A 189 -5.71 -14.82 -17.04
N GLU A 190 -6.12 -14.20 -18.14
CA GLU A 190 -5.31 -13.97 -19.32
C GLU A 190 -5.27 -12.47 -19.60
N GLY A 191 -4.14 -12.01 -20.14
CA GLY A 191 -3.94 -10.61 -20.52
C GLY A 191 -3.14 -9.80 -19.50
N LYS A 192 -3.30 -8.48 -19.58
CA LYS A 192 -2.41 -7.52 -18.91
C LYS A 192 -2.70 -7.42 -17.43
N VAL A 193 -1.65 -7.47 -16.61
CA VAL A 193 -1.77 -7.42 -15.14
C VAL A 193 -0.97 -6.25 -14.57
N ALA A 194 -1.61 -5.41 -13.76
CA ALA A 194 -0.92 -4.39 -12.99
C ALA A 194 -0.53 -4.95 -11.60
N ARG A 195 0.77 -5.06 -11.30
CA ARG A 195 1.27 -5.43 -9.97
C ARG A 195 1.57 -4.19 -9.16
N LEU A 196 0.79 -4.00 -8.08
CA LEU A 196 0.88 -2.84 -7.21
C LEU A 196 1.54 -3.23 -5.89
N CYS A 197 2.66 -2.57 -5.60
CA CYS A 197 3.49 -2.82 -4.42
C CYS A 197 3.49 -1.63 -3.45
N ARG A 198 3.84 -1.89 -2.19
CA ARG A 198 4.10 -0.84 -1.19
C ARG A 198 5.47 -0.20 -1.37
N THR A 199 6.49 -0.98 -1.76
CA THR A 199 7.90 -0.60 -1.77
C THR A 199 8.52 -0.70 -3.17
N ASN A 200 9.55 0.11 -3.44
CA ASN A 200 10.31 0.00 -4.69
C ASN A 200 11.13 -1.30 -4.77
N GLN A 201 11.49 -1.88 -3.62
CA GLN A 201 12.18 -3.16 -3.54
C GLN A 201 11.32 -4.27 -4.12
N THR A 202 10.06 -4.40 -3.68
CA THR A 202 9.15 -5.43 -4.21
C THR A 202 8.87 -5.21 -5.69
N VAL A 203 8.79 -3.96 -6.18
CA VAL A 203 8.71 -3.67 -7.62
C VAL A 203 9.95 -4.19 -8.37
N PHE A 204 11.16 -4.05 -7.81
CA PHE A 204 12.38 -4.62 -8.39
C PHE A 204 12.31 -6.14 -8.45
N GLU A 205 11.91 -6.77 -7.33
CA GLU A 205 11.79 -8.22 -7.22
C GLU A 205 10.76 -8.78 -8.21
N ASP A 206 9.61 -8.13 -8.34
CA ASP A 206 8.60 -8.47 -9.33
C ASP A 206 9.13 -8.32 -10.76
N ALA A 207 9.84 -7.23 -11.06
CA ALA A 207 10.47 -7.04 -12.37
C ALA A 207 11.48 -8.14 -12.67
N VAL A 208 12.28 -8.57 -11.68
CA VAL A 208 13.19 -9.71 -11.81
C VAL A 208 12.42 -11.00 -12.08
N ASN A 209 11.32 -11.25 -11.37
CA ASN A 209 10.55 -12.48 -11.50
C ASN A 209 9.86 -12.60 -12.87
N VAL A 210 9.19 -11.55 -13.34
CA VAL A 210 8.43 -11.61 -14.62
C VAL A 210 9.30 -11.48 -15.87
N THR A 211 10.51 -10.91 -15.73
CA THR A 211 11.50 -10.87 -16.84
C THR A 211 12.43 -12.08 -16.85
N GLY A 212 12.30 -12.99 -15.87
CA GLY A 212 13.04 -14.24 -15.81
C GLY A 212 12.35 -15.37 -16.59
N GLY A 213 13.09 -16.47 -16.80
CA GLY A 213 12.59 -17.67 -17.48
C GLY A 213 12.84 -17.69 -18.99
N ASP A 214 12.30 -18.71 -19.67
CA ASP A 214 12.52 -18.97 -21.10
C ASP A 214 11.77 -17.98 -22.02
N SER A 215 10.75 -17.31 -21.50
CA SER A 215 9.94 -16.30 -22.21
C SER A 215 9.80 -15.03 -21.36
N PRO A 216 10.72 -14.05 -21.49
CA PRO A 216 10.68 -12.83 -20.70
C PRO A 216 9.47 -11.97 -21.09
N ALA A 217 8.66 -11.58 -20.10
CA ALA A 217 7.49 -10.75 -20.32
C ALA A 217 7.87 -9.28 -20.60
N LYS A 218 7.05 -8.59 -21.40
CA LYS A 218 7.18 -7.15 -21.59
C LYS A 218 6.62 -6.42 -20.37
N ILE A 219 7.40 -5.51 -19.82
CA ILE A 219 7.03 -4.78 -18.61
C ILE A 219 6.93 -3.28 -18.86
N HIS A 220 6.04 -2.60 -18.13
CA HIS A 220 6.01 -1.15 -18.04
C HIS A 220 6.18 -0.73 -16.59
N LEU A 221 7.21 0.07 -16.28
CA LEU A 221 7.44 0.59 -14.93
C LEU A 221 6.75 1.93 -14.77
N LEU A 222 5.84 2.05 -13.79
CA LEU A 222 5.16 3.30 -13.50
C LEU A 222 6.17 4.40 -13.12
N GLY A 223 6.04 5.56 -13.76
CA GLY A 223 6.99 6.68 -13.67
C GLY A 223 8.27 6.51 -14.49
N GLY A 224 8.46 5.37 -15.17
CA GLY A 224 9.58 5.10 -16.06
C GLY A 224 10.88 4.66 -15.39
N LEU A 225 11.82 4.16 -16.21
CA LEU A 225 13.12 3.62 -15.78
C LEU A 225 13.96 4.62 -14.98
N LYS A 226 13.98 5.90 -15.41
CA LYS A 226 14.76 6.95 -14.75
C LYS A 226 14.27 7.22 -13.33
N ALA A 227 12.95 7.33 -13.14
CA ALA A 227 12.36 7.57 -11.82
C ALA A 227 12.51 6.36 -10.89
N PHE A 228 12.64 5.15 -11.44
CA PHE A 228 12.91 3.95 -10.65
C PHE A 228 14.37 3.88 -10.17
N GLY A 229 15.31 4.46 -10.92
CA GLY A 229 16.70 4.61 -10.49
C GLY A 229 17.55 3.35 -10.70
N LEU A 230 17.32 2.59 -11.79
CA LEU A 230 18.17 1.45 -12.15
C LEU A 230 19.65 1.84 -12.32
N GLU A 231 19.91 3.03 -12.85
CA GLU A 231 21.27 3.57 -12.99
C GLU A 231 21.94 3.76 -11.62
N THR A 232 21.20 4.27 -10.64
CA THR A 232 21.66 4.39 -9.25
C THR A 232 21.99 3.02 -8.65
N ILE A 233 21.14 2.01 -8.86
CA ILE A 233 21.37 0.63 -8.38
C ILE A 233 22.65 0.06 -9.01
N HIS A 234 22.85 0.27 -10.31
CA HIS A 234 24.05 -0.17 -11.00
C HIS A 234 25.32 0.57 -10.51
N ASP A 235 25.23 1.88 -10.25
CA ASP A 235 26.34 2.65 -9.68
C ASP A 235 26.68 2.26 -8.23
N LEU A 236 25.69 1.89 -7.42
CA LEU A 236 25.90 1.30 -6.10
C LEU A 236 26.58 -0.07 -6.19
N TRP A 237 26.21 -0.90 -7.17
CA TRP A 237 26.91 -2.17 -7.41
C TRP A 237 28.39 -1.95 -7.79
N LYS A 238 28.72 -0.92 -8.57
CA LYS A 238 30.13 -0.59 -8.87
C LYS A 238 30.95 -0.28 -7.61
N LEU A 239 30.33 0.23 -6.54
CA LEU A 239 31.01 0.45 -5.26
C LEU A 239 31.37 -0.86 -4.52
N LEU A 240 30.72 -1.99 -4.85
CA LEU A 240 31.12 -3.30 -4.33
C LEU A 240 32.38 -3.84 -5.03
N HIS A 241 32.69 -3.35 -6.22
CA HIS A 241 33.75 -3.87 -7.09
C HIS A 241 34.79 -2.80 -7.46
N PRO A 242 35.49 -2.19 -6.48
CA PRO A 242 36.49 -1.16 -6.73
C PRO A 242 37.63 -1.65 -7.65
N GLU A 243 37.90 -2.95 -7.68
CA GLU A 243 38.90 -3.60 -8.54
C GLU A 243 38.63 -3.43 -10.04
N LEU A 244 37.37 -3.30 -10.44
CA LEU A 244 36.97 -3.18 -11.84
C LEU A 244 37.17 -1.78 -12.40
N LYS A 245 37.49 -0.78 -11.54
CA LYS A 245 37.71 0.64 -11.91
C LYS A 245 36.64 1.21 -12.84
N LEU A 246 35.39 0.83 -12.60
CA LEU A 246 34.25 1.25 -13.42
C LEU A 246 33.88 2.71 -13.13
N GLU A 247 33.48 3.44 -14.16
CA GLU A 247 33.04 4.82 -14.03
C GLU A 247 31.66 4.90 -13.35
N ILE A 248 31.58 5.65 -12.24
CA ILE A 248 30.32 5.97 -11.54
C ILE A 248 29.78 7.28 -12.11
N LYS A 249 28.53 7.26 -12.59
CA LYS A 249 27.89 8.41 -13.24
C LYS A 249 27.28 9.36 -12.22
N ASP A 250 26.64 8.80 -11.19
CA ASP A 250 26.00 9.58 -10.14
C ASP A 250 27.03 10.33 -9.29
N PHE A 251 26.95 11.67 -9.31
CA PHE A 251 27.91 12.54 -8.61
C PHE A 251 27.89 12.34 -7.10
N PHE A 252 26.72 12.04 -6.52
CA PHE A 252 26.60 11.77 -5.09
C PHE A 252 27.28 10.45 -4.73
N ILE A 253 27.00 9.37 -5.47
CA ILE A 253 27.61 8.05 -5.25
C ILE A 253 29.13 8.10 -5.47
N LYS A 254 29.61 8.86 -6.46
CA LYS A 254 31.03 9.00 -6.79
C LYS A 254 31.88 9.49 -5.60
N ARG A 255 31.31 10.28 -4.69
CA ARG A 255 31.98 10.75 -3.46
C ARG A 255 32.35 9.63 -2.49
N TRP A 256 31.75 8.45 -2.67
CA TRP A 256 31.96 7.28 -1.81
C TRP A 256 32.87 6.23 -2.46
N ALA A 257 33.37 6.47 -3.67
CA ALA A 257 34.18 5.50 -4.44
C ALA A 257 35.39 4.97 -3.67
N GLU A 258 36.09 5.85 -2.92
CA GLU A 258 37.26 5.46 -2.12
C GLU A 258 36.88 4.80 -0.78
N LYS A 259 35.67 5.02 -0.28
CA LYS A 259 35.20 4.58 1.04
C LYS A 259 34.36 3.30 1.01
N GLY A 260 33.92 2.88 -0.18
CA GLY A 260 33.16 1.66 -0.43
C GLY A 260 31.68 1.71 0.01
N LEU A 261 30.96 0.63 -0.29
CA LEU A 261 29.51 0.52 -0.03
C LEU A 261 29.14 0.63 1.46
N ALA A 262 29.98 0.12 2.37
CA ALA A 262 29.70 0.18 3.81
C ALA A 262 29.55 1.62 4.33
N SER A 263 30.33 2.56 3.77
CA SER A 263 30.30 3.97 4.19
C SER A 263 29.05 4.70 3.71
N ILE A 264 28.56 4.40 2.50
CA ILE A 264 27.31 4.97 2.01
C ILE A 264 26.09 4.34 2.71
N LYS A 265 26.19 3.08 3.14
CA LYS A 265 25.17 2.43 3.97
C LYS A 265 25.06 3.09 5.35
N ASP A 266 26.18 3.31 6.03
CA ASP A 266 26.23 4.07 7.29
C ASP A 266 25.66 5.49 7.13
N TYR A 267 25.98 6.16 6.01
CA TYR A 267 25.38 7.44 5.68
C TYR A 267 23.86 7.34 5.49
N ALA A 268 23.37 6.36 4.73
CA ALA A 268 21.95 6.18 4.45
C ALA A 268 21.17 5.95 5.76
N GLU A 269 21.69 5.11 6.65
CA GLU A 269 21.10 4.83 7.96
C GLU A 269 21.07 6.08 8.86
N LYS A 270 22.16 6.85 8.90
CA LYS A 270 22.25 8.10 9.68
C LYS A 270 21.40 9.23 9.11
N ALA A 271 21.28 9.31 7.78
CA ALA A 271 20.39 10.24 7.10
C ALA A 271 18.91 9.79 7.18
N GLU A 272 18.67 8.52 7.48
CA GLU A 272 17.40 7.80 7.36
C GLU A 272 16.81 7.94 5.95
N ASP A 273 17.68 7.81 4.95
CA ASP A 273 17.27 7.81 3.54
C ASP A 273 16.78 6.41 3.17
N LYS A 274 15.49 6.17 3.45
CA LYS A 274 14.82 4.90 3.15
C LYS A 274 14.86 4.50 1.67
N GLN A 275 14.96 5.47 0.76
CA GLN A 275 15.05 5.17 -0.67
C GLN A 275 16.45 4.65 -1.02
N LEU A 276 17.49 5.24 -0.44
CA LEU A 276 18.86 4.80 -0.62
C LEU A 276 19.12 3.45 0.08
N GLU A 277 18.64 3.27 1.32
CA GLU A 277 18.68 2.00 2.05
C GLU A 277 18.11 0.85 1.21
N ALA A 278 16.90 1.01 0.67
CA ALA A 278 16.26 -0.01 -0.16
C ALA A 278 17.06 -0.36 -1.43
N LYS A 279 17.70 0.63 -2.07
CA LYS A 279 18.57 0.38 -3.24
C LYS A 279 19.84 -0.38 -2.85
N ILE A 280 20.42 -0.08 -1.70
CA ILE A 280 21.59 -0.80 -1.17
C ILE A 280 21.22 -2.25 -0.86
N GLU A 281 20.07 -2.50 -0.24
CA GLU A 281 19.58 -3.85 0.05
C GLU A 281 19.38 -4.69 -1.23
N ILE A 282 18.84 -4.09 -2.30
CA ILE A 282 18.76 -4.76 -3.62
C ILE A 282 20.16 -5.19 -4.10
N VAL A 283 21.14 -4.28 -4.01
CA VAL A 283 22.52 -4.56 -4.43
C VAL A 283 23.16 -5.66 -3.58
N GLU A 284 22.98 -5.63 -2.25
CA GLU A 284 23.48 -6.65 -1.33
C GLU A 284 22.83 -8.02 -1.54
N LYS A 285 21.54 -8.06 -1.92
CA LYS A 285 20.77 -9.28 -2.17
C LYS A 285 21.16 -9.97 -3.48
N TYR A 286 21.31 -9.22 -4.57
CA TYR A 286 21.55 -9.80 -5.91
C TYR A 286 23.01 -9.80 -6.35
N ARG A 287 23.89 -9.00 -5.72
CA ARG A 287 25.35 -8.99 -5.90
C ARG A 287 25.77 -9.01 -7.38
N GLU A 288 26.50 -10.05 -7.81
CA GLU A 288 27.04 -10.23 -9.16
C GLU A 288 25.98 -10.18 -10.27
N ARG A 289 24.71 -10.47 -9.94
CA ARG A 289 23.63 -10.49 -10.91
C ARG A 289 23.11 -9.10 -11.26
N ILE A 290 23.46 -8.06 -10.50
CA ILE A 290 22.91 -6.70 -10.72
C ILE A 290 23.09 -6.19 -12.15
N PRO A 291 24.28 -6.27 -12.79
CA PRO A 291 24.44 -5.80 -14.16
C PRO A 291 23.54 -6.53 -15.17
N GLU A 292 23.43 -7.85 -15.04
CA GLU A 292 22.56 -8.70 -15.85
C GLU A 292 21.10 -8.30 -15.67
N LEU A 293 20.64 -8.20 -14.42
CA LEU A 293 19.26 -7.87 -14.08
C LEU A 293 18.86 -6.47 -14.54
N VAL A 294 19.71 -5.46 -14.31
CA VAL A 294 19.47 -4.09 -14.75
C VAL A 294 19.36 -4.02 -16.28
N LYS A 295 20.26 -4.71 -17.00
CA LYS A 295 20.22 -4.78 -18.47
C LYS A 295 18.94 -5.47 -18.94
N ARG A 296 18.58 -6.60 -18.34
CA ARG A 296 17.40 -7.39 -18.70
C ARG A 296 16.10 -6.61 -18.48
N ILE A 297 15.95 -5.99 -17.30
CA ILE A 297 14.79 -5.14 -16.98
C ILE A 297 14.69 -3.98 -17.98
N SER A 298 15.82 -3.35 -18.31
CA SER A 298 15.85 -2.25 -19.28
C SER A 298 15.46 -2.70 -20.70
N GLN A 299 15.83 -3.92 -21.10
CA GLN A 299 15.49 -4.49 -22.41
C GLN A 299 14.02 -4.94 -22.51
N CYS A 300 13.45 -5.44 -21.43
CA CYS A 300 12.04 -5.87 -21.38
C CYS A 300 11.08 -4.69 -21.19
N HIS A 301 11.59 -3.50 -20.84
CA HIS A 301 10.78 -2.33 -20.57
C HIS A 301 10.23 -1.68 -21.84
N VAL A 302 8.90 -1.51 -21.90
CA VAL A 302 8.19 -0.80 -22.96
C VAL A 302 7.68 0.56 -22.48
N LEU A 303 7.64 1.55 -23.38
CA LEU A 303 7.23 2.92 -23.05
C LEU A 303 5.71 3.08 -22.93
N ASP A 304 4.94 2.44 -23.81
CA ASP A 304 3.47 2.47 -23.74
C ASP A 304 2.97 1.33 -22.84
N PRO A 305 2.18 1.62 -21.78
CA PRO A 305 1.50 0.60 -20.98
C PRO A 305 0.67 -0.39 -21.80
N LYS A 306 0.21 0.00 -23.00
CA LYS A 306 -0.57 -0.86 -23.89
C LYS A 306 0.27 -1.96 -24.55
N ASP A 307 1.58 -1.86 -24.58
CA ASP A 307 2.44 -2.91 -25.16
C ASP A 307 3.01 -3.86 -24.10
N ALA A 308 2.70 -3.61 -22.83
CA ALA A 308 3.19 -4.39 -21.70
C ALA A 308 2.24 -5.53 -21.36
N ASP A 309 2.82 -6.68 -21.00
CA ASP A 309 2.11 -7.79 -20.36
C ASP A 309 1.90 -7.48 -18.87
N TYR A 310 2.90 -6.85 -18.23
CA TYR A 310 2.84 -6.43 -16.83
C TYR A 310 3.11 -4.95 -16.64
N ILE A 311 2.24 -4.29 -15.88
CA ILE A 311 2.46 -2.91 -15.40
C ILE A 311 2.92 -2.99 -13.95
N LEU A 312 4.12 -2.51 -13.65
CA LEU A 312 4.74 -2.65 -12.33
C LEU A 312 4.92 -1.28 -11.69
N GLY A 313 4.55 -1.14 -10.42
CA GLY A 313 4.82 0.09 -9.70
C GLY A 313 4.32 0.10 -8.27
N THR A 314 4.65 1.18 -7.57
CA THR A 314 4.14 1.40 -6.22
C THR A 314 2.74 1.99 -6.27
N VAL A 315 1.93 1.75 -5.24
CA VAL A 315 0.58 2.31 -5.11
C VAL A 315 0.58 3.84 -5.24
N HIS A 316 1.58 4.51 -4.66
CA HIS A 316 1.75 5.96 -4.76
C HIS A 316 1.83 6.46 -6.21
N LYS A 317 2.44 5.68 -7.11
CA LYS A 317 2.54 6.02 -8.54
C LYS A 317 1.30 5.58 -9.32
N ALA A 318 0.56 4.61 -8.81
CA ALA A 318 -0.69 4.12 -9.41
C ALA A 318 -1.92 4.93 -8.99
N LYS A 319 -1.83 5.80 -7.97
CA LYS A 319 -2.93 6.67 -7.57
C LYS A 319 -3.37 7.56 -8.74
N GLY A 320 -4.68 7.63 -8.96
CA GLY A 320 -5.29 8.29 -10.12
C GLY A 320 -5.32 7.46 -11.41
N MET A 321 -4.66 6.31 -11.45
CA MET A 321 -4.72 5.35 -12.56
C MET A 321 -5.75 4.25 -12.28
N GLU A 322 -6.11 3.48 -13.30
CA GLU A 322 -7.03 2.35 -13.21
C GLU A 322 -6.58 1.22 -14.14
N PHE A 323 -6.79 -0.04 -13.74
CA PHE A 323 -6.36 -1.20 -14.51
C PHE A 323 -7.45 -2.27 -14.57
N ASP A 324 -7.57 -2.95 -15.70
CA ASP A 324 -8.54 -4.04 -15.86
C ASP A 324 -8.30 -5.17 -14.86
N THR A 325 -7.03 -5.55 -14.68
CA THR A 325 -6.61 -6.56 -13.70
C THR A 325 -5.53 -5.97 -12.79
N VAL A 326 -5.73 -6.06 -11.48
CA VAL A 326 -4.75 -5.66 -10.46
C VAL A 326 -4.35 -6.85 -9.62
N GLN A 327 -3.06 -6.97 -9.36
CA GLN A 327 -2.47 -7.88 -8.40
C GLN A 327 -1.80 -7.08 -7.29
N VAL A 328 -2.29 -7.25 -6.07
CA VAL A 328 -1.76 -6.56 -4.89
C VAL A 328 -0.63 -7.40 -4.30
N ALA A 329 0.54 -6.81 -4.13
CA ALA A 329 1.68 -7.49 -3.53
C ALA A 329 1.49 -7.74 -2.01
N GLY A 330 2.33 -8.60 -1.44
CA GLY A 330 2.30 -8.95 -0.01
C GLY A 330 3.15 -8.04 0.90
N ASP A 331 3.66 -6.90 0.40
CA ASP A 331 4.66 -6.07 1.08
C ASP A 331 4.09 -4.87 1.87
N PHE A 332 2.79 -4.86 2.14
CA PHE A 332 2.11 -3.77 2.84
C PHE A 332 2.32 -3.85 4.37
N VAL A 333 1.55 -4.70 5.04
CA VAL A 333 1.62 -4.90 6.49
C VAL A 333 1.82 -6.39 6.74
N SER A 334 2.81 -6.75 7.55
CA SER A 334 3.11 -8.14 7.86
C SER A 334 2.33 -8.61 9.08
N LEU A 335 1.68 -9.78 8.99
CA LEU A 335 0.92 -10.40 10.09
C LEU A 335 1.79 -10.91 11.25
N PHE A 336 3.13 -10.88 11.16
CA PHE A 336 3.97 -11.28 12.30
C PHE A 336 3.80 -10.35 13.52
N THR A 337 3.25 -9.14 13.33
CA THR A 337 2.82 -8.24 14.42
C THR A 337 1.38 -8.50 14.91
N TRP A 338 0.68 -9.47 14.32
CA TRP A 338 -0.67 -9.88 14.68
C TRP A 338 -0.62 -11.17 15.51
N PRO A 339 -1.19 -11.22 16.73
CA PRO A 339 -1.23 -12.44 17.52
C PRO A 339 -1.98 -13.54 16.75
N TYR A 340 -1.29 -14.65 16.48
CA TYR A 340 -1.75 -15.89 15.85
C TYR A 340 -3.28 -16.01 15.67
N LEU A 341 -3.72 -15.93 14.41
CA LEU A 341 -5.10 -16.10 13.90
C LEU A 341 -5.81 -17.40 14.32
N GLY A 342 -5.15 -18.31 15.05
CA GLY A 342 -5.75 -19.57 15.48
C GLY A 342 -6.63 -19.49 16.73
N ARG A 343 -6.56 -18.42 17.56
CA ARG A 343 -7.28 -18.38 18.86
C ARG A 343 -7.68 -16.98 19.34
N LEU A 344 -8.20 -16.10 18.49
CA LEU A 344 -8.80 -14.85 19.00
C LEU A 344 -10.23 -15.11 19.53
N PRO A 345 -10.52 -14.84 20.82
CA PRO A 345 -11.89 -14.87 21.35
C PRO A 345 -12.74 -13.81 20.65
N ARG A 346 -14.03 -14.14 20.44
CA ARG A 346 -15.02 -13.20 19.91
C ARG A 346 -15.03 -11.91 20.74
N GLY A 347 -14.71 -10.78 20.12
CA GLY A 347 -14.93 -9.44 20.70
C GLY A 347 -13.68 -8.60 20.99
N LEU A 348 -12.47 -9.09 20.76
CA LEU A 348 -11.26 -8.26 20.82
C LEU A 348 -11.00 -7.59 19.45
N SER A 349 -10.68 -6.29 19.45
CA SER A 349 -10.30 -5.53 18.26
C SER A 349 -9.11 -6.23 17.62
N ALA A 350 -9.36 -6.95 16.54
CA ALA A 350 -8.37 -7.86 15.96
C ALA A 350 -7.18 -7.06 15.37
N VAL A 351 -7.43 -5.83 14.92
CA VAL A 351 -6.43 -4.95 14.30
C VAL A 351 -5.56 -4.23 15.33
N PRO A 352 -4.21 -4.37 15.27
CA PRO A 352 -3.29 -3.58 16.07
C PRO A 352 -3.51 -2.09 15.81
N GLU A 353 -3.83 -1.34 16.85
CA GLU A 353 -3.93 0.13 16.79
C GLU A 353 -2.57 0.79 16.48
N SER A 354 -1.47 0.02 16.47
CA SER A 354 -0.12 0.47 16.17
C SER A 354 0.17 0.69 14.68
N VAL A 355 -0.67 0.18 13.77
CA VAL A 355 -0.45 0.37 12.32
C VAL A 355 -0.96 1.76 11.91
N PRO A 356 -0.11 2.61 11.29
CA PRO A 356 -0.54 3.93 10.81
C PRO A 356 -1.71 3.83 9.83
N GLU A 357 -2.66 4.77 9.94
CA GLU A 357 -3.85 4.80 9.07
C GLU A 357 -3.52 4.84 7.57
N ASP A 358 -2.41 5.49 7.21
CA ASP A 358 -1.95 5.62 5.83
C ASP A 358 -1.62 4.28 5.18
N GLU A 359 -1.17 3.28 5.96
CA GLU A 359 -0.88 1.93 5.44
C GLU A 359 -2.16 1.22 5.01
N TRP A 360 -3.26 1.41 5.76
CA TRP A 360 -4.57 0.90 5.37
C TRP A 360 -5.13 1.63 4.17
N ASN A 361 -4.93 2.95 4.08
CA ASN A 361 -5.30 3.73 2.91
C ASN A 361 -4.54 3.25 1.65
N LEU A 362 -3.24 2.94 1.78
CA LEU A 362 -2.46 2.39 0.67
C LEU A 362 -3.02 1.07 0.16
N LEU A 363 -3.38 0.16 1.06
CA LEU A 363 -4.00 -1.11 0.67
C LEU A 363 -5.37 -0.90 0.01
N TYR A 364 -6.20 -0.03 0.57
CA TYR A 364 -7.50 0.32 0.01
C TYR A 364 -7.38 0.97 -1.38
N VAL A 365 -6.42 1.88 -1.57
CA VAL A 365 -6.12 2.48 -2.88
C VAL A 365 -5.70 1.39 -3.87
N ALA A 366 -4.83 0.46 -3.47
CA ALA A 366 -4.38 -0.64 -4.33
C ALA A 366 -5.55 -1.51 -4.83
N VAL A 367 -6.42 -1.93 -3.91
CA VAL A 367 -7.62 -2.72 -4.22
C VAL A 367 -8.55 -1.98 -5.19
N THR A 368 -8.82 -0.70 -4.91
CA THR A 368 -9.75 0.11 -5.70
C THR A 368 -9.20 0.56 -7.05
N ARG A 369 -7.95 0.21 -7.41
CA ARG A 369 -7.42 0.43 -8.77
C ARG A 369 -7.94 -0.58 -9.79
N ALA A 370 -8.45 -1.72 -9.34
CA ALA A 370 -8.99 -2.77 -10.19
C ALA A 370 -10.33 -2.36 -10.82
N LYS A 371 -10.55 -2.67 -12.10
CA LYS A 371 -11.84 -2.48 -12.78
C LYS A 371 -12.61 -3.79 -12.91
N LYS A 372 -11.96 -4.85 -13.38
CA LYS A 372 -12.60 -6.14 -13.69
C LYS A 372 -12.13 -7.25 -12.76
N ARG A 373 -10.83 -7.37 -12.53
CA ARG A 373 -10.26 -8.49 -11.76
C ARG A 373 -9.27 -8.02 -10.70
N LEU A 374 -9.33 -8.62 -9.51
CA LEU A 374 -8.44 -8.33 -8.40
C LEU A 374 -7.83 -9.64 -7.87
N PHE A 375 -6.51 -9.76 -7.96
CA PHE A 375 -5.77 -10.84 -7.30
C PHE A 375 -5.44 -10.42 -5.89
N ILE A 376 -6.06 -11.11 -4.94
CA ILE A 376 -5.81 -10.88 -3.53
C ILE A 376 -4.50 -11.55 -3.10
N SER A 377 -3.73 -10.85 -2.28
CA SER A 377 -2.59 -11.45 -1.57
C SER A 377 -3.10 -12.32 -0.42
N ARG A 378 -2.27 -13.24 0.09
CA ARG A 378 -2.59 -14.01 1.30
C ARG A 378 -2.93 -13.11 2.48
N PHE A 379 -2.19 -12.01 2.61
CA PHE A 379 -2.46 -10.98 3.62
C PHE A 379 -3.89 -10.43 3.52
N LEU A 380 -4.33 -10.05 2.32
CA LEU A 380 -5.68 -9.55 2.10
C LEU A 380 -6.72 -10.64 2.40
N ALA A 381 -6.44 -11.89 2.02
CA ALA A 381 -7.30 -13.03 2.34
C ALA A 381 -7.46 -13.24 3.86
N ASP A 382 -6.39 -13.05 4.64
CA ASP A 382 -6.46 -13.17 6.09
C ASP A 382 -7.29 -12.05 6.74
N ILE A 383 -7.25 -10.83 6.21
CA ILE A 383 -8.16 -9.75 6.65
C ILE A 383 -9.63 -10.13 6.35
N LEU A 384 -9.90 -10.71 5.18
CA LEU A 384 -11.23 -11.16 4.82
C LEU A 384 -11.74 -12.27 5.75
N LYS A 385 -10.87 -13.20 6.17
CA LYS A 385 -11.20 -14.21 7.19
C LYS A 385 -11.56 -13.60 8.55
N VAL A 386 -10.97 -12.47 8.94
CA VAL A 386 -11.37 -11.73 10.16
C VAL A 386 -12.80 -11.23 10.05
N ALA A 387 -13.23 -10.83 8.85
CA ALA A 387 -14.63 -10.51 8.55
C ALA A 387 -15.53 -11.75 8.38
N LYS A 388 -14.99 -12.95 8.61
CA LYS A 388 -15.64 -14.25 8.39
C LYS A 388 -15.99 -14.54 6.93
N GLU A 389 -15.26 -13.94 6.01
CA GLU A 389 -15.31 -14.34 4.60
C GLU A 389 -14.32 -15.47 4.34
N TYR A 390 -14.85 -16.62 3.93
CA TYR A 390 -14.08 -17.82 3.64
C TYR A 390 -14.22 -18.28 2.18
N TYR A 391 -14.94 -17.51 1.35
CA TYR A 391 -15.21 -17.84 -0.05
C TYR A 391 -15.83 -19.23 -0.20
N VAL A 392 -16.81 -19.52 0.67
CA VAL A 392 -17.60 -20.75 0.63
C VAL A 392 -18.98 -20.41 0.07
N ARG A 393 -19.40 -21.14 -0.97
CA ARG A 393 -20.76 -21.09 -1.52
C ARG A 393 -21.54 -22.31 -1.07
N PHE A 394 -22.86 -22.20 -1.07
CA PHE A 394 -23.74 -23.33 -0.81
C PHE A 394 -24.38 -23.78 -2.11
N GLU A 395 -24.22 -25.05 -2.44
CA GLU A 395 -24.87 -25.70 -3.58
C GLU A 395 -25.97 -26.64 -3.08
N LEU A 396 -27.04 -26.80 -3.86
CA LEU A 396 -28.09 -27.78 -3.56
C LEU A 396 -27.55 -29.19 -3.77
N THR A 397 -27.80 -30.07 -2.80
CA THR A 397 -27.32 -31.46 -2.85
C THR A 397 -27.80 -32.19 -4.10
N GLU A 398 -29.02 -31.92 -4.56
CA GLU A 398 -29.58 -32.51 -5.79
C GLU A 398 -28.75 -32.18 -7.05
N ASP A 399 -28.10 -31.02 -7.10
CA ASP A 399 -27.29 -30.60 -8.25
C ASP A 399 -25.88 -31.17 -8.20
N VAL A 400 -25.33 -31.38 -7.00
CA VAL A 400 -24.01 -31.98 -6.77
C VAL A 400 -24.06 -33.51 -6.99
N CYS A 401 -25.11 -34.17 -6.49
CA CYS A 401 -25.31 -35.63 -6.59
C CYS A 401 -25.40 -36.15 -8.02
N LYS A 402 -25.72 -35.29 -9.01
CA LYS A 402 -25.79 -35.68 -10.42
C LYS A 402 -24.42 -36.00 -11.02
N ASN A 403 -23.32 -35.45 -10.47
CA ASN A 403 -22.01 -35.43 -11.15
C ASN A 403 -20.82 -35.93 -10.32
N MET A 404 -20.93 -36.17 -9.00
CA MET A 404 -19.76 -36.47 -8.14
C MET A 404 -20.06 -37.40 -6.95
N SER A 405 -19.02 -38.12 -6.47
CA SER A 405 -19.01 -38.76 -5.16
C SER A 405 -18.91 -37.72 -4.03
N LEU A 406 -19.78 -37.83 -3.04
CA LEU A 406 -19.91 -36.91 -1.90
C LEU A 406 -18.80 -37.12 -0.84
N CYS A 407 -17.59 -36.68 -1.14
CA CYS A 407 -16.45 -36.72 -0.21
C CYS A 407 -15.98 -35.31 0.15
N CYS A 408 -15.54 -35.12 1.40
CA CYS A 408 -14.87 -33.89 1.81
C CYS A 408 -13.55 -33.73 1.03
N SER A 409 -13.28 -32.50 0.60
CA SER A 409 -12.07 -32.13 -0.15
C SER A 409 -10.99 -31.48 0.73
N GLU A 410 -11.21 -31.39 2.04
CA GLU A 410 -10.25 -30.84 2.98
C GLU A 410 -9.05 -31.78 3.14
N GLN A 411 -7.85 -31.21 3.24
CA GLN A 411 -6.63 -31.99 3.48
C GLN A 411 -6.76 -32.74 4.81
N HIS A 412 -6.47 -34.04 4.80
CA HIS A 412 -6.57 -34.93 5.96
C HIS A 412 -7.99 -35.16 6.51
N CYS A 413 -9.04 -34.87 5.74
CA CYS A 413 -10.42 -35.27 6.08
C CYS A 413 -10.88 -36.46 5.23
N CYS A 414 -11.42 -37.50 5.88
CA CYS A 414 -11.96 -38.69 5.21
C CYS A 414 -13.50 -38.76 5.29
N ASN A 415 -14.16 -37.69 5.74
CA ASN A 415 -15.60 -37.70 5.98
C ASN A 415 -16.36 -37.68 4.65
N SER A 416 -17.39 -38.54 4.55
CA SER A 416 -18.39 -38.46 3.49
C SER A 416 -19.41 -37.36 3.82
N ILE A 417 -20.03 -36.83 2.77
CA ILE A 417 -21.09 -35.82 2.90
C ILE A 417 -22.43 -36.55 2.85
N PRO A 418 -23.29 -36.45 3.88
CA PRO A 418 -24.57 -37.14 3.91
C PRO A 418 -25.49 -36.68 2.76
N ALA A 419 -26.04 -37.64 2.01
CA ALA A 419 -26.92 -37.35 0.86
C ALA A 419 -28.28 -36.73 1.26
N ASP A 420 -28.64 -36.77 2.54
CA ASP A 420 -29.84 -36.17 3.12
C ASP A 420 -29.65 -34.70 3.51
N SER A 421 -28.43 -34.15 3.41
CA SER A 421 -28.21 -32.71 3.60
C SER A 421 -28.89 -31.94 2.48
N LEU A 422 -29.53 -30.79 2.76
CA LEU A 422 -30.19 -29.96 1.72
C LEU A 422 -29.20 -29.08 0.94
N LEU A 423 -28.19 -28.57 1.63
CA LEU A 423 -27.17 -27.70 1.06
C LEU A 423 -25.78 -28.22 1.44
N ILE A 424 -24.86 -28.17 0.49
CA ILE A 424 -23.47 -28.58 0.69
C ILE A 424 -22.58 -27.32 0.59
N PRO A 425 -21.78 -27.02 1.61
CA PRO A 425 -20.77 -25.99 1.53
C PRO A 425 -19.66 -26.42 0.57
N LYS A 426 -19.33 -25.55 -0.38
CA LYS A 426 -18.29 -25.74 -1.37
C LYS A 426 -17.33 -24.56 -1.35
N ARG A 427 -16.06 -24.85 -1.15
CA ARG A 427 -14.99 -23.84 -1.22
C ARG A 427 -14.74 -23.50 -2.68
N ILE A 428 -14.75 -22.22 -3.01
CA ILE A 428 -14.43 -21.73 -4.35
C ILE A 428 -12.92 -21.88 -4.58
N ASN A 429 -12.53 -22.23 -5.81
CA ASN A 429 -11.14 -22.19 -6.23
C ASN A 429 -10.58 -20.77 -6.14
N PHE A 430 -9.41 -20.61 -5.54
CA PHE A 430 -8.75 -19.32 -5.41
C PHE A 430 -7.28 -19.42 -5.77
N VAL A 431 -6.79 -18.46 -6.56
CA VAL A 431 -5.36 -18.28 -6.87
C VAL A 431 -4.89 -16.97 -6.27
N TYR A 432 -4.04 -17.05 -5.26
CA TYR A 432 -3.48 -15.87 -4.62
C TYR A 432 -2.37 -15.23 -5.47
N ALA A 433 -2.03 -13.98 -5.15
CA ALA A 433 -0.98 -13.23 -5.82
C ALA A 433 0.41 -13.90 -5.79
N ASP A 434 0.69 -14.81 -4.85
CA ASP A 434 1.93 -15.58 -4.78
C ASP A 434 1.90 -16.88 -5.63
N GLY A 435 0.80 -17.11 -6.37
CA GLY A 435 0.57 -18.31 -7.17
C GLY A 435 0.04 -19.50 -6.38
N THR A 436 -0.14 -19.36 -5.07
CA THR A 436 -0.67 -20.44 -4.24
C THR A 436 -2.16 -20.62 -4.50
N LYS A 437 -2.61 -21.87 -4.52
CA LYS A 437 -3.99 -22.22 -4.89
C LYS A 437 -4.70 -22.84 -3.71
N THR A 438 -5.96 -22.45 -3.52
CA THR A 438 -6.88 -23.14 -2.62
C THR A 438 -7.73 -24.07 -3.50
N PRO A 439 -7.64 -25.40 -3.33
CA PRO A 439 -8.38 -26.32 -4.17
C PRO A 439 -9.88 -26.11 -4.00
N GLU A 440 -10.60 -26.16 -5.12
CA GLU A 440 -12.05 -26.26 -5.11
C GLU A 440 -12.46 -27.57 -4.47
N GLY A 441 -13.52 -27.55 -3.67
CA GLY A 441 -13.93 -28.77 -3.02
C GLY A 441 -15.13 -28.65 -2.10
N LEU A 442 -15.82 -29.77 -1.94
CA LEU A 442 -16.95 -29.89 -1.02
C LEU A 442 -16.42 -30.04 0.41
N LEU A 443 -17.09 -29.41 1.36
CA LEU A 443 -16.76 -29.50 2.78
C LEU A 443 -17.82 -30.35 3.49
N CYS A 444 -17.37 -31.33 4.29
CA CYS A 444 -18.28 -32.04 5.19
C CYS A 444 -18.76 -31.11 6.31
N HIS A 445 -19.82 -31.53 7.01
CA HIS A 445 -20.40 -30.76 8.11
C HIS A 445 -19.33 -30.36 9.16
N SER A 446 -18.46 -31.28 9.58
CA SER A 446 -17.40 -31.00 10.56
C SER A 446 -16.40 -29.95 10.08
N CYS A 447 -15.91 -30.07 8.84
CA CYS A 447 -14.99 -29.10 8.25
C CYS A 447 -15.68 -27.74 8.02
N ALA A 448 -16.97 -27.75 7.67
CA ALA A 448 -17.76 -26.54 7.50
C ALA A 448 -18.01 -25.83 8.85
N VAL A 449 -18.33 -26.56 9.93
CA VAL A 449 -18.47 -26.01 11.29
C VAL A 449 -17.16 -25.37 11.73
N TRP A 450 -16.03 -26.01 11.46
CA TRP A 450 -14.72 -25.46 11.80
C TRP A 450 -14.42 -24.16 11.03
N THR A 451 -14.81 -24.11 9.74
CA THR A 451 -14.54 -22.96 8.86
C THR A 451 -15.52 -21.79 9.08
N LEU A 452 -16.82 -22.06 9.08
CA LEU A 452 -17.89 -21.05 9.08
C LEU A 452 -18.49 -20.83 10.49
N GLY A 453 -18.12 -21.65 11.46
CA GLY A 453 -18.64 -21.60 12.82
C GLY A 453 -20.10 -22.10 12.92
N PRO A 454 -20.86 -21.65 13.94
CA PRO A 454 -22.16 -22.23 14.27
C PRO A 454 -23.27 -22.02 13.23
N ILE A 455 -23.05 -21.19 12.21
CA ILE A 455 -24.06 -20.94 11.17
C ILE A 455 -24.37 -22.22 10.36
N THR A 456 -23.45 -23.19 10.34
CA THR A 456 -23.62 -24.48 9.69
C THR A 456 -24.64 -25.40 10.36
N GLN A 457 -25.05 -25.09 11.61
CA GLN A 457 -26.14 -25.80 12.29
C GLN A 457 -27.48 -25.61 11.57
N LEU A 458 -27.63 -24.53 10.80
CA LEU A 458 -28.83 -24.28 9.98
C LEU A 458 -28.88 -25.13 8.71
N ILE A 459 -27.84 -25.93 8.44
CA ILE A 459 -27.54 -26.53 7.13
C ILE A 459 -27.38 -28.06 7.22
N GLY A 460 -27.07 -28.60 8.41
CA GLY A 460 -26.95 -30.04 8.64
C GLY A 460 -28.29 -30.76 8.81
N SER A 461 -28.32 -32.06 8.48
CA SER A 461 -29.43 -32.96 8.86
C SER A 461 -29.51 -33.08 10.38
N PRO A 462 -30.72 -33.04 11.00
CA PRO A 462 -30.89 -33.08 12.46
C PRO A 462 -30.33 -34.35 13.13
N MET A 463 -29.97 -35.38 12.36
CA MET A 463 -29.38 -36.63 12.88
C MET A 463 -27.84 -36.65 12.94
N ALA A 464 -27.14 -35.65 12.39
CA ALA A 464 -25.67 -35.63 12.32
C ALA A 464 -24.97 -34.99 13.55
N GLU A 465 -25.71 -34.65 14.62
CA GLU A 465 -25.16 -33.98 15.80
C GLU A 465 -24.38 -34.92 16.75
N GLN A 466 -24.37 -36.25 16.54
CA GLN A 466 -23.83 -37.20 17.53
C GLN A 466 -22.54 -37.94 17.19
N ASP A 467 -22.03 -37.91 15.95
CA ASP A 467 -20.81 -38.64 15.58
C ASP A 467 -19.90 -37.81 14.67
N ALA A 468 -19.00 -37.01 15.23
CA ALA A 468 -17.91 -36.42 14.48
C ALA A 468 -16.61 -36.44 15.29
N ALA A 469 -15.72 -37.39 14.96
CA ALA A 469 -14.35 -37.36 15.45
C ALA A 469 -13.63 -36.10 14.93
N CYS A 470 -13.03 -35.35 15.85
CA CYS A 470 -12.20 -34.18 15.55
C CYS A 470 -10.98 -34.61 14.71
N PRO A 471 -10.55 -33.85 13.69
CA PRO A 471 -9.27 -34.11 13.05
C PRO A 471 -8.14 -33.92 14.08
N LEU A 472 -7.32 -34.96 14.29
CA LEU A 472 -6.12 -34.88 15.13
C LEU A 472 -5.00 -34.19 14.33
N GLU A 473 -4.53 -33.03 14.79
CA GLU A 473 -3.26 -32.45 14.35
C GLU A 473 -2.10 -33.22 15.01
N ASN A 474 -1.23 -33.83 14.20
CA ASN A 474 0.14 -34.09 14.63
C ASN A 474 0.95 -32.82 14.39
N ILE A 475 1.22 -32.08 15.47
CA ILE A 475 2.07 -30.89 15.44
C ILE A 475 3.54 -31.37 15.44
N GLU A 476 4.20 -31.35 14.28
CA GLU A 476 5.67 -31.38 14.25
C GLU A 476 6.18 -29.98 14.60
N LEU A 477 6.62 -29.80 15.84
CA LEU A 477 7.38 -28.63 16.25
C LEU A 477 8.79 -28.71 15.63
N PRO A 478 9.32 -27.65 15.01
CA PRO A 478 10.72 -27.62 14.61
C PRO A 478 11.63 -27.74 15.85
N PRO A 479 12.76 -28.45 15.76
CA PRO A 479 13.68 -28.58 16.90
C PRO A 479 14.26 -27.21 17.28
N VAL A 480 14.34 -27.00 18.59
CA VAL A 480 14.78 -25.77 19.30
C VAL A 480 16.15 -25.30 18.88
#